data_AF-A0A2V8J399-F1
#
_entry.id   AF-A0A2V8J399-F1
#
_cell.length_a   1.000
_cell.length_b   1.000
_cell.length_c   1.000
_cell.angle_alpha   90.00
_cell.angle_beta   90.00
_cell.angle_gamma   90.00
#
_symmetry.space_group_name_H-M   'P 1'
#
loop_
_entity.id
_entity.type
_entity.pdbx_description
1 polymer ?
#
loop_
_entity_poly.entity_id
_entity_poly.type
_entity_poly.pdbx_seq_one_letter_code
_entity_poly.pdbx_strand_id
1 'polypeptide(L)'
;MSSAYVSGRVPARYERLVTKQARAARTSKSDLVARYVIEKSLETEFPGISFRDSLSGREAYLTGRRVAVWEVLAVHQETQSVEKTASHFRWPRILIKRALAYAKAFPRSA
;
A
#
# COMPACT_ATOMS: atom_id res chain seq x y z
N MET A 1 15.76 -2.01 -12.52
CA MET A 1 15.64 -2.58 -11.16
C MET A 1 16.12 -4.01 -11.21
N SER A 2 16.97 -4.42 -10.28
CA SER A 2 17.35 -5.84 -10.15
C SER A 2 16.17 -6.61 -9.56
N SER A 3 15.85 -7.79 -10.12
CA SER A 3 14.80 -8.66 -9.60
C SER A 3 15.42 -9.76 -8.75
N ALA A 4 14.79 -10.08 -7.62
CA ALA A 4 15.19 -11.18 -6.75
C ALA A 4 14.06 -12.21 -6.66
N TYR A 5 14.42 -13.48 -6.47
CA TYR A 5 13.47 -14.57 -6.39
C TYR A 5 13.09 -14.89 -4.94
N VAL A 6 11.79 -15.00 -4.68
CA VAL A 6 11.23 -15.46 -3.40
C VAL A 6 10.35 -16.67 -3.69
N SER A 7 10.60 -17.79 -3.01
CA SER A 7 9.79 -19.01 -3.16
C SER A 7 9.23 -19.51 -1.83
N GLY A 8 8.06 -20.13 -1.91
CA GLY A 8 7.40 -20.76 -0.77
C GLY A 8 6.40 -21.80 -1.26
N ARG A 9 6.16 -22.84 -0.46
CA ARG A 9 5.13 -23.83 -0.74
C ARG A 9 3.82 -23.41 -0.10
N VAL A 10 2.74 -23.50 -0.86
CA VAL A 10 1.38 -23.29 -0.36
C VAL A 10 0.55 -24.55 -0.61
N PRO A 11 -0.37 -24.92 0.30
CA PRO A 11 -1.32 -26.00 0.04
C PRO A 11 -2.11 -25.76 -1.25
N ALA A 12 -2.40 -26.83 -2.00
CA ALA A 12 -3.03 -26.75 -3.33
C ALA A 12 -4.34 -25.95 -3.35
N ARG A 13 -5.12 -25.97 -2.25
CA ARG A 13 -6.35 -25.17 -2.13
C ARG A 13 -6.12 -23.66 -2.26
N TYR A 14 -4.99 -23.14 -1.74
CA TYR A 14 -4.67 -21.72 -1.82
C TYR A 14 -4.05 -21.36 -3.17
N GLU A 15 -3.28 -22.27 -3.78
CA GLU A 15 -2.80 -22.09 -5.15
C GLU A 15 -3.98 -21.87 -6.13
N ARG A 16 -5.04 -22.68 -5.99
CA ARG A 16 -6.26 -22.53 -6.81
C ARG A 16 -6.94 -21.18 -6.57
N LEU A 17 -6.96 -20.71 -5.32
CA LEU A 17 -7.53 -19.40 -4.97
C LEU A 17 -6.74 -18.25 -5.63
N VAL A 18 -5.41 -18.28 -5.53
CA VAL A 18 -4.54 -17.30 -6.18
C VAL A 18 -4.71 -17.33 -7.70
N THR A 19 -4.77 -18.51 -8.31
CA THR A 19 -5.03 -18.65 -9.75
C THR A 19 -6.37 -18.04 -10.16
N LYS A 20 -7.44 -18.24 -9.37
CA LYS A 20 -8.75 -17.61 -9.62
C LYS A 20 -8.66 -16.08 -9.52
N GLN A 21 -7.97 -15.55 -8.50
CA GLN A 21 -7.79 -14.11 -8.30
C GLN A 21 -6.96 -13.48 -9.43
N ALA A 22 -5.91 -14.15 -9.90
CA ALA A 22 -5.05 -13.66 -10.98
C ALA A 22 -5.84 -13.51 -12.29
N ARG A 23 -6.69 -14.50 -12.60
CA ARG A 23 -7.62 -14.43 -13.75
C ARG A 23 -8.58 -13.25 -13.64
N ALA A 24 -9.20 -13.07 -12.47
CA ALA A 24 -10.12 -11.96 -12.23
C ALA A 24 -9.42 -10.59 -12.36
N ALA A 25 -8.18 -10.50 -11.90
CA ALA A 25 -7.34 -9.30 -11.99
C ALA A 25 -6.61 -9.15 -13.35
N ARG A 26 -6.88 -10.03 -14.33
CA ARG A 26 -6.25 -10.04 -15.67
C ARG A 26 -4.72 -9.94 -15.63
N THR A 27 -4.10 -10.67 -14.70
CA THR A 27 -2.65 -10.68 -14.49
C THR A 27 -2.12 -12.12 -14.39
N SER A 28 -0.80 -12.31 -14.50
CA SER A 28 -0.22 -13.63 -14.34
C SER A 28 -0.27 -14.07 -12.86
N LYS A 29 -0.27 -15.39 -12.63
CA LYS A 29 -0.19 -15.93 -11.26
C LYS A 29 1.08 -15.44 -10.55
N SER A 30 2.21 -15.39 -11.27
CA SER A 30 3.49 -14.94 -10.73
C SER A 30 3.44 -13.48 -10.31
N ASP A 31 2.87 -12.61 -11.14
CA ASP A 31 2.75 -11.18 -10.84
C ASP A 31 1.83 -10.93 -9.65
N LEU A 32 0.73 -11.67 -9.54
CA LEU A 32 -0.16 -11.55 -8.39
C LEU A 32 0.52 -12.02 -7.10
N VAL A 33 1.26 -13.13 -7.14
CA VAL A 33 2.04 -13.62 -5.98
C VAL A 33 3.09 -12.60 -5.57
N ALA A 34 3.87 -12.10 -6.53
CA ALA A 34 4.88 -11.07 -6.27
C ALA A 34 4.24 -9.83 -5.64
N ARG A 35 3.11 -9.36 -6.19
CA ARG A 35 2.34 -8.24 -5.64
C ARG A 35 1.91 -8.50 -4.21
N TYR A 36 1.30 -9.64 -3.90
CA TYR A 36 0.87 -9.95 -2.54
C TYR A 36 2.04 -10.03 -1.56
N VAL A 37 3.19 -10.58 -1.96
CA VAL A 37 4.39 -10.61 -1.12
C VAL A 37 4.90 -9.19 -0.87
N ILE A 38 5.01 -8.36 -1.90
CA ILE A 38 5.45 -6.96 -1.79
C ILE A 38 4.50 -6.20 -0.87
N GLU A 39 3.20 -6.20 -1.18
CA GLU A 39 2.19 -5.48 -0.40
C GLU A 39 2.18 -5.94 1.04
N LYS A 40 2.21 -7.26 1.30
CA LYS A 40 2.19 -7.76 2.68
C LYS A 40 3.46 -7.41 3.46
N SER A 41 4.61 -7.39 2.78
CA SER A 41 5.87 -6.96 3.39
C SER A 41 5.79 -5.48 3.76
N LEU A 42 5.25 -4.64 2.87
CA LEU A 42 5.06 -3.21 3.11
C LEU A 42 4.02 -2.93 4.20
N GLU A 43 2.92 -3.67 4.26
CA GLU A 43 1.94 -3.55 5.34
C GLU A 43 2.53 -3.92 6.71
N THR A 44 3.51 -4.83 6.73
CA THR A 44 4.22 -5.25 7.94
C THR A 44 5.25 -4.20 8.36
N GLU A 45 6.02 -3.68 7.41
CA GLU A 45 7.03 -2.63 7.64
C GLU A 45 6.40 -1.26 7.99
N PHE A 46 5.23 -0.95 7.41
CA PHE A 46 4.49 0.30 7.62
C PHE A 46 3.09 0.02 8.20
N PRO A 47 2.98 -0.27 9.51
CA PRO A 47 1.69 -0.57 10.13
C PRO A 47 0.66 0.54 9.93
N GLY A 48 -0.52 0.18 9.43
CA GLY A 48 -1.58 1.14 9.12
C GLY A 48 -1.59 1.63 7.67
N ILE A 49 -0.75 1.05 6.81
CA ILE A 49 -0.86 1.12 5.36
C ILE A 49 -1.58 -0.14 4.85
N SER A 50 -2.37 0.00 3.78
CA SER A 50 -3.01 -1.09 3.05
C SER A 50 -3.10 -0.73 1.56
N PHE A 51 -3.18 -1.73 0.69
CA PHE A 51 -3.21 -1.51 -0.77
C PHE A 51 -4.59 -1.80 -1.35
N ARG A 52 -5.06 -0.92 -2.23
CA ARG A 52 -6.41 -1.00 -2.82
C ARG A 52 -6.39 -0.59 -4.27
N ASP A 53 -7.34 -1.11 -5.03
CA ASP A 53 -7.58 -0.66 -6.40
C ASP A 53 -8.30 0.70 -6.38
N SER A 54 -7.81 1.63 -7.19
CA SER A 54 -8.39 2.94 -7.46
C SER A 54 -8.41 3.19 -8.98
N LEU A 55 -8.98 4.32 -9.41
CA LEU A 55 -9.05 4.69 -10.83
C LEU A 55 -7.65 4.82 -11.47
N SER A 56 -6.65 5.22 -10.68
CA SER A 56 -5.24 5.37 -11.07
C SER A 56 -4.43 4.09 -10.90
N GLY A 57 -5.07 2.96 -10.57
CA GLY A 57 -4.42 1.67 -10.37
C GLY A 57 -4.36 1.25 -8.91
N ARG A 58 -3.35 0.45 -8.55
CA ARG A 58 -3.17 -0.06 -7.18
C ARG A 58 -2.45 0.99 -6.33
N GLU A 59 -3.10 1.49 -5.28
CA GLU A 59 -2.58 2.59 -4.45
C GLU A 59 -2.53 2.25 -2.97
N ALA A 60 -1.63 2.94 -2.25
CA ALA A 60 -1.50 2.84 -0.81
C ALA A 60 -2.53 3.75 -0.11
N TYR A 61 -3.22 3.19 0.87
CA TYR A 61 -4.25 3.82 1.70
C TYR A 61 -3.93 3.65 3.17
N LEU A 62 -4.42 4.59 4.00
CA LEU A 62 -4.48 4.33 5.44
C LEU A 62 -5.50 3.22 5.76
N THR A 63 -5.08 2.23 6.54
CA THR A 63 -5.93 1.12 6.96
C THR A 63 -7.18 1.64 7.68
N GLY A 64 -8.33 1.06 7.33
CA GLY A 64 -9.64 1.45 7.88
C GLY A 64 -10.15 2.82 7.40
N ARG A 65 -9.46 3.49 6.48
CA ARG A 65 -9.83 4.80 5.93
C ARG A 65 -9.99 4.73 4.41
N ARG A 66 -10.66 5.73 3.84
CA ARG A 66 -10.83 5.91 2.38
C ARG A 66 -9.89 6.99 1.84
N VAL A 67 -8.79 7.26 2.55
CA VAL A 67 -7.82 8.29 2.20
C VAL A 67 -6.52 7.61 1.80
N ALA A 68 -6.08 7.90 0.58
CA ALA A 68 -4.83 7.46 0.01
C ALA A 68 -3.65 8.19 0.66
N VAL A 69 -2.47 7.57 0.66
CA VAL A 69 -1.27 8.18 1.24
C VAL A 69 -0.91 9.48 0.51
N TRP A 70 -1.15 9.56 -0.79
CA TRP A 70 -0.86 10.77 -1.57
C TRP A 70 -1.75 11.95 -1.13
N GLU A 71 -3.00 11.73 -0.73
CA GLU A 71 -3.88 12.79 -0.21
C GLU A 71 -3.34 13.36 1.10
N VAL A 72 -2.78 12.50 1.96
CA VAL A 72 -2.11 12.93 3.19
C VAL A 72 -0.87 13.77 2.87
N LEU A 73 -0.11 13.41 1.83
CA LEU A 73 1.04 14.20 1.39
C LEU A 73 0.64 15.56 0.85
N ALA A 74 -0.40 15.64 0.03
CA ALA A 74 -0.89 16.90 -0.53
C ALA A 74 -1.27 17.89 0.59
N VAL A 75 -2.08 17.44 1.56
CA VAL A 75 -2.43 18.28 2.73
C VAL A 75 -1.21 18.61 3.58
N HIS A 76 -0.26 17.68 3.72
CA HIS A 76 0.97 17.95 4.47
C HIS A 76 1.87 18.99 3.79
N GLN A 77 1.93 19.00 2.45
CA GLN A 77 2.67 20.00 1.68
C GLN A 77 2.10 21.41 1.87
N GLU A 78 0.78 21.55 1.96
CA GLU A 78 0.11 22.83 2.23
C GLU A 78 0.27 23.28 3.69
N THR A 79 0.16 22.35 4.64
CA THR A 79 0.16 22.68 6.07
C THR A 79 1.56 22.77 6.69
N GLN A 80 2.54 22.09 6.08
CA GLN A 80 3.94 21.98 6.51
C GLN A 80 4.13 21.56 7.98
N SER A 81 3.12 20.95 8.60
CA SER A 81 3.11 20.55 10.01
C SER A 81 2.26 19.30 10.21
N VAL A 82 2.83 18.29 10.88
CA VAL A 82 2.13 17.05 11.22
C VAL A 82 0.89 17.32 12.07
N GLU A 83 0.96 18.30 12.96
CA GLU A 83 -0.12 18.71 13.85
C GLU A 83 -1.27 19.31 13.05
N LYS A 84 -0.98 20.24 12.14
CA LYS A 84 -2.00 20.85 11.28
C LYS A 84 -2.63 19.83 10.33
N THR A 85 -1.83 18.94 9.73
CA THR A 85 -2.34 17.83 8.90
C THR A 85 -3.24 16.90 9.72
N ALA A 86 -2.84 16.54 10.95
CA ALA A 86 -3.63 15.70 11.84
C ALA A 86 -4.97 16.35 12.22
N SER A 87 -4.95 17.66 12.51
CA SER A 87 -6.16 18.45 12.78
C SER A 87 -7.08 18.53 11.58
N HIS A 88 -6.55 18.71 10.35
CA HIS A 88 -7.34 18.72 9.12
C HIS A 88 -8.16 17.43 8.95
N PHE A 89 -7.52 16.26 9.13
CA PHE A 89 -8.20 14.97 9.02
C PHE A 89 -8.97 14.55 10.29
N ARG A 90 -8.80 15.28 11.40
CA ARG A 90 -9.26 14.91 12.75
C ARG A 90 -8.75 13.52 13.18
N TRP A 91 -7.48 13.24 12.92
CA TRP A 91 -6.84 11.96 13.24
C TRP A 91 -5.69 12.11 14.24
N PRO A 92 -5.30 11.00 14.93
CA PRO A 92 -4.07 10.99 15.71
C PRO A 92 -2.82 11.26 14.86
N ARG A 93 -1.89 12.06 15.41
CA ARG A 93 -0.59 12.41 14.76
C ARG A 93 0.21 11.19 14.28
N ILE A 94 0.09 10.06 14.98
CA ILE A 94 0.79 8.82 14.61
C ILE A 94 0.40 8.30 13.23
N LEU A 95 -0.86 8.48 12.80
CA LEU A 95 -1.30 8.05 11.48
C LEU A 95 -0.70 8.90 10.37
N ILE A 96 -0.60 10.21 10.60
CA ILE A 96 0.08 11.12 9.68
C ILE A 96 1.55 10.74 9.56
N LYS A 97 2.24 10.54 10.70
CA LYS A 97 3.65 10.12 10.70
C LYS A 97 3.88 8.82 9.94
N ARG A 98 2.98 7.83 10.06
CA ARG A 98 3.06 6.56 9.33
C ARG A 98 2.86 6.74 7.82
N ALA A 99 1.89 7.54 7.40
CA ALA A 99 1.70 7.87 5.99
C ALA A 99 2.94 8.57 5.40
N LEU A 100 3.49 9.54 6.11
CA LEU A 100 4.69 10.27 5.68
C LEU A 100 5.93 9.36 5.64
N ALA A 101 6.07 8.43 6.59
CA ALA A 101 7.16 7.45 6.60
C ALA A 101 7.12 6.55 5.35
N TYR A 102 5.93 6.02 5.02
CA TYR A 102 5.75 5.25 3.78
C TYR A 102 6.07 6.08 2.54
N ALA A 103 5.51 7.29 2.45
CA ALA A 103 5.73 8.19 1.32
C ALA A 103 7.21 8.56 1.10
N LYS A 104 7.96 8.74 2.20
CA LYS A 104 9.39 9.02 2.15
C LYS A 104 10.19 7.83 1.63
N ALA A 105 9.81 6.61 2.03
CA ALA A 105 10.45 5.38 1.57
C ALA A 105 10.09 5.02 0.12
N PHE A 106 8.88 5.36 -0.32
CA PHE A 106 8.34 5.08 -1.64
C PHE A 106 7.77 6.35 -2.28
N PRO A 107 8.62 7.30 -2.68
CA PRO A 107 8.16 8.48 -3.40
C PRO A 107 7.54 8.04 -4.73
N ARG A 108 6.33 8.55 -5.02
CA ARG A 108 5.74 8.37 -6.37
C ARG A 108 6.67 9.10 -7.34
N SER A 109 7.17 8.41 -8.36
CA SER A 109 7.87 9.05 -9.46
C SER A 109 6.92 10.11 -10.04
N ALA A 110 7.32 11.38 -9.95
CA ALA A 110 6.56 12.51 -10.49
C ALA A 110 6.36 12.37 -12.01
#